data_AF-A0A2E9NLY7-F1
#
_entry.id   AF-A0A2E9NLY7-F1
#
_cell.length_a   1.000
_cell.length_b   1.000
_cell.length_c   1.000
_cell.angle_alpha   90.00
_cell.angle_beta   90.00
_cell.angle_gamma   90.00
#
_symmetry.space_group_name_H-M   'P 1'
#
loop_
_entity.id
_entity.type
_entity.pdbx_description
1 polymer ?
#
loop_
_entity_poly.entity_id
_entity_poly.type
_entity_poly.pdbx_seq_one_letter_code
_entity_poly.pdbx_strand_id
1 'polypeptide(L)'
;MTIPAALVAPADRLDGVPAGEAPEPEGLSRRHLLRLLTDRRVTTLDASVLSALATMDGATVVDAAGRLLAVGAILMHPRPAASGGVVVEGARTTAAIQASQFGPVLKVSEDGVLSFYDDQMIWEI
;
A
#
# COMPACT_ATOMS: atom_id res chain seq x y z
N MET A 1 -0.38 -6.26 16.28
CA MET A 1 -1.15 -7.09 15.33
C MET A 1 -0.47 -6.92 13.98
N THR A 2 0.22 -7.96 13.52
CA THR A 2 1.16 -7.93 12.39
C THR A 2 0.38 -7.98 11.08
N ILE A 3 0.65 -7.10 10.12
CA ILE A 3 0.17 -7.33 8.73
C ILE A 3 0.67 -8.71 8.32
N PRO A 4 -0.20 -9.61 7.83
CA PRO A 4 0.24 -10.92 7.39
C PRO A 4 1.37 -10.72 6.39
N ALA A 5 2.51 -11.37 6.61
CA ALA A 5 3.70 -11.27 5.75
C ALA A 5 3.43 -11.61 4.27
N ALA A 6 2.19 -12.01 3.94
CA ALA A 6 1.68 -12.35 2.63
C ALA A 6 1.17 -11.16 1.79
N LEU A 7 0.98 -9.94 2.32
CA LEU A 7 0.42 -8.82 1.53
C LEU A 7 1.48 -7.92 0.87
N VAL A 8 2.58 -7.64 1.57
CA VAL A 8 3.67 -6.75 1.10
C VAL A 8 4.95 -7.54 0.96
N ALA A 9 5.58 -7.48 -0.21
CA ALA A 9 6.86 -8.13 -0.46
C ALA A 9 7.95 -7.57 0.49
N PRO A 10 8.85 -8.42 1.02
CA PRO A 10 9.90 -7.95 1.94
C PRO A 10 10.76 -6.79 1.42
N ALA A 11 10.97 -6.71 0.10
CA ALA A 11 11.77 -5.65 -0.53
C ALA A 11 11.11 -4.26 -0.49
N ASP A 12 9.79 -4.21 -0.37
CA ASP A 12 8.98 -2.98 -0.37
C ASP A 12 8.67 -2.48 1.05
N ARG A 13 9.02 -3.25 2.07
CA ARG A 13 8.79 -2.92 3.47
C ARG A 13 9.73 -1.84 3.97
N LEU A 14 9.18 -0.85 4.66
CA LEU A 14 9.94 0.22 5.32
C LEU A 14 10.54 -0.19 6.67
N ASP A 15 9.98 -1.24 7.29
CA ASP A 15 10.39 -1.80 8.58
C ASP A 15 11.37 -2.99 8.42
N GLY A 16 11.75 -3.33 7.19
CA GLY A 16 12.69 -4.42 6.91
C GLY A 16 14.12 -4.07 7.29
N VAL A 17 14.84 -5.03 7.88
CA VAL A 17 16.30 -4.95 8.06
C VAL A 17 16.94 -4.92 6.66
N PRO A 18 17.81 -3.96 6.33
CA PRO A 18 18.48 -3.96 5.04
C PRO A 18 19.27 -5.27 4.88
N ALA A 19 18.96 -6.03 3.83
CA ALA A 19 19.94 -6.97 3.28
C ALA A 19 21.22 -6.16 3.02
N GLY A 20 22.34 -6.64 3.59
CA GLY A 20 23.55 -5.88 3.89
C GLY A 20 23.99 -4.87 2.82
N GLU A 21 24.64 -3.80 3.28
CA GLU A 21 25.23 -2.69 2.51
C GLU A 21 25.74 -3.11 1.13
N ALA A 22 24.86 -3.11 0.14
CA ALA A 22 25.28 -2.92 -1.23
C ALA A 22 25.84 -1.49 -1.30
N PRO A 23 26.97 -1.25 -1.99
CA PRO A 23 27.54 0.08 -2.11
C PRO A 23 26.46 1.05 -2.61
N GLU A 24 26.14 2.04 -1.77
CA GLU A 24 25.12 3.03 -2.07
C GLU A 24 25.51 3.73 -3.39
N PRO A 25 24.63 3.74 -4.41
CA PRO A 25 24.90 4.47 -5.64
C PRO A 25 25.12 5.95 -5.28
N GLU A 26 26.09 6.61 -5.93
CA GLU A 26 26.36 8.04 -5.75
C GLU A 26 25.11 8.86 -6.14
N GLY A 27 24.23 9.14 -5.17
CA GLY A 27 23.01 9.91 -5.38
C GLY A 27 21.86 9.60 -4.42
N LEU A 28 20.88 10.50 -4.43
CA LEU A 28 19.66 10.38 -3.64
C LEU A 28 18.67 9.46 -4.38
N SER A 29 18.63 8.19 -3.99
CA SER A 29 17.76 7.18 -4.59
C SER A 29 16.32 7.24 -4.04
N ARG A 30 15.34 6.72 -4.81
CA ARG A 30 13.95 6.52 -4.32
C ARG A 30 13.94 5.77 -2.98
N ARG A 31 14.80 4.76 -2.84
CA ARG A 31 14.90 3.94 -1.61
C ARG A 31 15.40 4.76 -0.42
N HIS A 32 16.35 5.68 -0.65
CA HIS A 32 16.77 6.63 0.38
C HIS A 32 15.64 7.55 0.85
N LEU A 33 14.85 8.11 -0.07
CA LEU A 33 13.71 8.94 0.29
C LEU A 33 12.66 8.17 1.10
N LEU A 34 12.31 6.97 0.67
CA LEU A 34 11.31 6.16 1.35
C LEU A 34 11.75 5.73 2.75
N ARG A 35 13.05 5.52 2.98
CA ARG A 35 13.60 5.26 4.33
C ARG A 35 13.35 6.41 5.31
N LEU A 36 13.20 7.66 4.85
CA LEU A 36 12.83 8.78 5.73
C LEU A 36 11.42 8.64 6.32
N LEU A 37 10.58 7.77 5.74
CA LEU A 37 9.24 7.47 6.20
C LEU A 37 9.19 6.33 7.22
N THR A 38 10.30 5.64 7.48
CA THR A 38 10.36 4.57 8.49
C THR A 38 9.92 5.11 9.85
N ASP A 39 9.07 4.34 10.55
CA ASP A 39 8.40 4.69 11.82
C ASP A 39 7.49 5.93 11.81
N ARG A 40 7.32 6.61 10.66
CA ARG A 40 6.38 7.73 10.55
C ARG A 40 4.95 7.21 10.50
N ARG A 41 4.03 7.99 11.06
CA ARG A 41 2.59 7.74 10.96
C ARG A 41 1.99 8.55 9.82
N VAL A 42 1.06 7.95 9.08
CA VAL A 42 0.37 8.60 7.97
C VAL A 42 -0.31 9.91 8.40
N THR A 43 -0.85 9.96 9.62
CA THR A 43 -1.53 11.13 10.20
C THR A 43 -0.58 12.24 10.67
N THR A 44 0.72 11.98 10.70
CA THR A 44 1.75 12.96 11.10
C THR A 44 2.51 13.53 9.90
N LEU A 45 2.23 13.04 8.69
CA LEU A 45 2.79 13.59 7.47
C LEU A 45 2.10 14.91 7.16
N ASP A 46 2.86 15.85 6.59
CA ASP A 46 2.26 17.02 5.95
C ASP A 46 1.35 16.56 4.80
N ALA A 47 0.25 17.27 4.57
CA ALA A 47 -0.74 16.93 3.56
C ALA A 47 -0.09 16.81 2.16
N SER A 48 0.88 17.68 1.83
CA SER A 48 1.58 17.64 0.55
C SER A 48 2.41 16.37 0.38
N VAL A 49 3.04 15.88 1.45
CA VAL A 49 3.78 14.63 1.44
C VAL A 49 2.82 13.46 1.24
N LEU A 50 1.72 13.41 2.01
CA LEU A 50 0.72 12.36 1.86
C LEU A 50 0.13 12.32 0.44
N SER A 51 -0.19 13.48 -0.14
CA SER A 51 -0.64 13.59 -1.53
C SER A 51 0.42 13.06 -2.50
N ALA A 52 1.70 13.41 -2.32
CA ALA A 52 2.77 12.89 -3.17
C ALA A 52 2.90 11.36 -3.06
N LEU A 53 2.79 10.79 -1.85
CA LEU A 53 2.79 9.33 -1.69
C LEU A 53 1.57 8.68 -2.38
N ALA A 54 0.40 9.32 -2.32
CA ALA A 54 -0.82 8.83 -2.95
C ALA A 54 -0.79 8.87 -4.49
N THR A 55 0.07 9.71 -5.09
CA THR A 55 0.30 9.72 -6.54
C THR A 55 1.23 8.61 -7.04
N MET A 56 1.89 7.89 -6.13
CA MET A 56 2.80 6.81 -6.53
C MET A 56 2.02 5.60 -7.01
N ASP A 57 2.52 4.94 -8.05
CA ASP A 57 1.98 3.66 -8.48
C ASP A 57 2.12 2.60 -7.37
N GLY A 58 1.02 1.90 -7.10
CA GLY A 58 0.92 0.90 -6.04
C GLY A 58 0.16 1.39 -4.81
N ALA A 59 0.26 0.64 -3.72
CA ALA A 59 -0.48 0.90 -2.49
C ALA A 59 0.41 1.55 -1.42
N THR A 60 -0.21 2.43 -0.62
CA THR A 60 0.33 2.82 0.70
C THR A 60 -0.29 1.92 1.74
N VAL A 61 0.55 1.30 2.56
CA VAL A 61 0.14 0.30 3.56
C VAL A 61 0.57 0.79 4.94
N VAL A 62 -0.36 0.73 5.90
CA VAL A 62 -0.12 1.14 7.29
C VAL A 62 -0.55 0.06 8.27
N ASP A 63 0.07 0.03 9.44
CA ASP A 63 -0.43 -0.79 10.56
C ASP A 63 -1.67 -0.18 11.22
N ALA A 64 -2.27 -0.90 12.17
CA ALA A 64 -3.44 -0.43 12.92
C ALA A 64 -3.18 0.82 13.78
N ALA A 65 -1.92 1.19 14.03
CA ALA A 65 -1.53 2.42 14.70
C ALA A 65 -1.26 3.57 13.69
N GLY A 66 -1.45 3.32 12.39
CA GLY A 66 -1.20 4.27 11.31
C GLY A 66 0.27 4.42 10.93
N ARG A 67 1.18 3.56 11.41
CA ARG A 67 2.59 3.58 11.01
C ARG A 67 2.73 3.09 9.59
N LEU A 68 3.53 3.78 8.78
CA LEU A 68 3.80 3.40 7.39
C LEU A 68 4.62 2.12 7.34
N LEU A 69 4.12 1.14 6.59
CA LEU A 69 4.79 -0.14 6.36
C LEU A 69 5.32 -0.26 4.94
N ALA A 70 4.65 0.36 3.96
CA ALA A 70 5.10 0.43 2.58
C ALA A 70 4.43 1.58 1.84
N VAL A 71 5.07 2.05 0.76
CA VAL A 71 4.53 3.07 -0.14
C VAL A 71 4.85 2.70 -1.59
N GLY A 72 3.84 2.78 -2.46
CA GLY A 72 3.94 2.33 -3.84
C GLY A 72 4.24 0.84 -3.96
N ALA A 73 3.65 0.03 -3.07
CA ALA A 73 3.84 -1.41 -3.05
C ALA A 73 2.92 -2.10 -4.05
N ILE A 74 3.44 -3.10 -4.77
CA ILE A 74 2.62 -4.02 -5.54
C ILE A 74 2.13 -5.09 -4.58
N LEU A 75 0.82 -5.10 -4.31
CA LEU A 75 0.25 -6.00 -3.31
C LEU A 75 0.28 -7.45 -3.80
N MET A 76 0.77 -8.34 -2.94
CA MET A 76 0.77 -9.76 -3.18
C MET A 76 -0.62 -10.33 -2.87
N HIS A 77 -1.16 -11.15 -3.78
CA HIS A 77 -2.42 -11.85 -3.59
C HIS A 77 -2.23 -13.36 -3.85
N PRO A 78 -2.16 -14.21 -2.80
CA PRO A 78 -1.86 -15.63 -2.97
C PRO A 78 -3.02 -16.47 -3.54
N ARG A 79 -4.24 -15.91 -3.62
CA ARG A 79 -5.42 -16.64 -4.10
C ARG A 79 -5.82 -16.15 -5.50
N PRO A 80 -6.08 -17.06 -6.46
CA PRO A 80 -6.76 -16.66 -7.70
C PRO A 80 -8.14 -16.11 -7.35
N ALA A 81 -8.51 -14.97 -7.93
CA ALA A 81 -9.81 -14.35 -7.72
C ALA A 81 -10.90 -15.40 -7.90
N ALA A 82 -11.76 -15.59 -6.89
CA ALA A 82 -12.86 -16.52 -6.96
C ALA A 82 -13.67 -16.19 -8.22
N SER A 83 -13.71 -17.13 -9.15
CA SER A 83 -14.38 -17.01 -10.44
C SER A 83 -15.89 -16.98 -10.20
N GLY A 84 -16.41 -15.81 -9.86
CA GLY A 84 -17.79 -15.58 -9.47
C GLY A 84 -18.31 -14.27 -10.04
N GLY A 85 -18.32 -14.18 -11.38
CA GLY A 85 -19.24 -13.34 -12.16
C GLY A 85 -19.10 -11.81 -12.11
N VAL A 86 -18.38 -11.23 -11.18
CA VAL A 86 -18.15 -9.77 -11.17
C VAL A 86 -16.92 -9.46 -12.00
N VAL A 87 -17.12 -8.82 -13.15
CA VAL A 87 -16.03 -8.19 -13.91
C VAL A 87 -15.48 -7.10 -13.01
N VAL A 88 -14.37 -7.40 -12.33
CA VAL A 88 -13.66 -6.40 -11.53
C VAL A 88 -12.91 -5.50 -12.49
N GLU A 89 -13.35 -4.25 -12.62
CA GLU A 89 -12.74 -3.29 -13.52
C GLU A 89 -11.45 -2.72 -12.92
N GLY A 90 -10.32 -2.99 -13.59
CA GLY A 90 -9.04 -2.34 -13.34
C GLY A 90 -8.16 -2.94 -12.23
N ALA A 91 -6.86 -2.68 -12.34
CA ALA A 91 -5.85 -3.20 -11.43
C ALA A 91 -6.04 -2.67 -9.99
N ARG A 92 -6.44 -1.39 -9.83
CA ARG A 92 -6.62 -0.76 -8.52
C ARG A 92 -7.83 -1.34 -7.76
N THR A 93 -8.94 -1.58 -8.46
CA THR A 93 -10.13 -2.23 -7.88
C THR A 93 -9.81 -3.67 -7.50
N THR A 94 -9.09 -4.40 -8.36
CA THR A 94 -8.64 -5.77 -8.05
C THR A 94 -7.75 -5.79 -6.81
N ALA A 95 -6.77 -4.89 -6.73
CA ALA A 95 -5.90 -4.77 -5.58
C ALA A 95 -6.68 -4.44 -4.30
N ALA A 96 -7.66 -3.53 -4.37
CA ALA A 96 -8.48 -3.16 -3.21
C ALA A 96 -9.32 -4.33 -2.68
N ILE A 97 -9.98 -5.06 -3.57
CA ILE A 97 -10.80 -6.24 -3.20
C ILE A 97 -9.94 -7.38 -2.64
N GLN A 98 -8.75 -7.61 -3.20
CA GLN A 98 -7.87 -8.65 -2.66
C GLN A 98 -7.26 -8.24 -1.32
N ALA A 99 -6.87 -6.97 -1.18
CA ALA A 99 -6.30 -6.44 0.03
C ALA A 99 -7.31 -6.31 1.17
N SER A 100 -8.61 -6.16 0.88
CA SER A 100 -9.66 -6.00 1.90
C SER A 100 -9.83 -7.22 2.80
N GLN A 101 -9.34 -8.39 2.37
CA GLN A 101 -9.27 -9.61 3.20
C GLN A 101 -8.25 -9.50 4.34
N PHE A 102 -7.30 -8.56 4.25
CA PHE A 102 -6.26 -8.32 5.25
C PHE A 102 -6.56 -7.15 6.18
N GLY A 103 -7.61 -6.37 5.87
CA GLY A 103 -8.05 -5.21 6.65
C GLY A 103 -8.67 -4.12 5.76
N PRO A 104 -9.07 -2.99 6.35
CA PRO A 104 -9.76 -1.94 5.60
C PRO A 104 -8.92 -1.32 4.47
N VAL A 105 -9.56 -1.06 3.34
CA VAL A 105 -8.93 -0.43 2.17
C VAL A 105 -9.73 0.77 1.69
N LEU A 106 -9.05 1.90 1.53
CA LEU A 106 -9.58 3.07 0.84
C LEU A 106 -8.99 3.12 -0.57
N LYS A 107 -9.85 3.02 -1.59
CA LYS A 107 -9.49 3.19 -3.00
C LYS A 107 -9.96 4.55 -3.49
N VAL A 108 -9.11 5.24 -4.24
CA VAL A 108 -9.49 6.39 -5.06
C VAL A 108 -9.32 6.01 -6.53
N SER A 109 -10.38 6.15 -7.34
CA SER A 109 -10.31 5.96 -8.79
C SER A 109 -9.71 7.18 -9.49
N GLU A 110 -9.39 7.04 -10.78
CA GLU A 110 -8.79 8.12 -11.57
C GLU A 110 -9.73 9.30 -11.79
N ASP A 111 -11.04 9.04 -11.86
CA ASP A 111 -12.11 10.04 -11.91
C ASP A 111 -12.49 10.62 -10.53
N GLY A 112 -11.80 10.19 -9.47
CA GLY A 112 -11.91 10.77 -8.12
C GLY A 112 -12.94 10.10 -7.20
N VAL A 113 -13.64 9.06 -7.65
CA VAL A 113 -14.57 8.28 -6.80
C VAL A 113 -13.81 7.57 -5.68
N LEU A 114 -14.31 7.69 -4.45
CA LEU A 114 -13.74 7.02 -3.28
C LEU A 114 -14.60 5.80 -2.93
N SER A 115 -13.98 4.63 -2.91
CA SER A 115 -14.64 3.39 -2.48
C SER A 115 -13.90 2.81 -1.27
N PHE A 116 -14.65 2.35 -0.28
CA PHE A 116 -14.10 1.73 0.93
C PHE A 116 -14.51 0.26 1.04
N TYR A 117 -13.53 -0.57 1.38
CA TYR A 117 -13.69 -2.02 1.47
C TYR A 117 -13.25 -2.51 2.85
N ASP A 118 -14.02 -3.42 3.42
CA ASP A 118 -13.67 -4.21 4.60
C ASP A 118 -14.28 -5.60 4.41
N ASP A 119 -13.47 -6.54 3.90
CA ASP A 119 -13.85 -7.80 3.24
C ASP A 119 -14.75 -7.65 1.97
N GLN A 120 -15.69 -6.71 2.00
CA GLN A 120 -16.59 -6.33 0.91
C GLN A 120 -16.65 -4.80 0.77
N MET A 121 -17.22 -4.30 -0.34
CA MET A 121 -17.45 -2.86 -0.50
C MET A 121 -18.51 -2.37 0.49
N ILE A 122 -18.18 -1.40 1.33
CA ILE A 122 -19.09 -0.85 2.34
C ILE A 122 -19.78 0.40 1.80
N TRP A 123 -19.03 1.29 1.13
CA TRP A 123 -19.56 2.52 0.57
C TRP A 123 -18.72 3.04 -0.58
N GLU A 124 -19.34 3.91 -1.38
CA GLU A 124 -18.75 4.64 -2.50
C GLU A 124 -19.35 6.05 -2.56
N ILE A 125 -18.50 7.07 -2.73
CA ILE A 125 -18.88 8.50 -2.80
C ILE A 125 -18.10 9.27 -3.85
#